data_AF-A0A2G9NP13-F1
#
_entry.id   AF-A0A2G9NP13-F1
#
_cell.length_a   1.000
_cell.length_b   1.000
_cell.length_c   1.000
_cell.angle_alpha   90.00
_cell.angle_beta   90.00
_cell.angle_gamma   90.00
#
_symmetry.space_group_name_H-M   'P 1'
#
loop_
_entity.id
_entity.type
_entity.pdbx_description
1 polymer ?
#
loop_
_entity_poly.entity_id
_entity_poly.type
_entity_poly.pdbx_seq_one_letter_code
_entity_poly.pdbx_strand_id
1 'polypeptide(L)'
;MNHGESYIEQLAEYIKKNLKKGYTKDSLRWALINQGHSKIEVEKAIKYADEHLSQKAPVMKARPEIKYEVIEPKNAIIKKKSFWKKLLGR
;
A
#
# COMPACT_ATOMS: atom_id res chain seq x y z
N MET A 1 2.78 -12.45 33.38
CA MET A 1 3.32 -12.17 32.03
C MET A 1 3.37 -13.49 31.27
N ASN A 2 2.48 -13.71 30.30
CA ASN A 2 2.46 -14.95 29.51
C ASN A 2 3.73 -15.01 28.63
N HIS A 3 4.65 -15.91 28.96
CA HIS A 3 5.95 -15.98 28.25
C HIS A 3 5.80 -16.32 26.75
N GLY A 4 4.71 -16.98 26.36
CA GLY A 4 4.43 -17.33 24.96
C GLY A 4 4.02 -16.16 24.07
N GLU A 5 3.33 -15.15 24.60
CA GLU A 5 2.94 -13.96 23.81
C GLU A 5 4.17 -13.13 23.46
N SER A 6 5.08 -12.94 24.43
CA SER A 6 6.34 -12.22 24.21
C SER A 6 7.23 -12.90 23.17
N TYR A 7 7.24 -14.23 23.10
CA TYR A 7 8.08 -14.95 22.15
C TYR A 7 7.61 -14.78 20.69
N ILE A 8 6.30 -14.88 20.46
CA ILE A 8 5.70 -14.68 19.13
C ILE A 8 5.95 -13.23 18.67
N GLU A 9 5.86 -12.26 19.56
CA GLU A 9 6.17 -10.86 19.28
C GLU A 9 7.63 -10.66 18.85
N GLN A 10 8.58 -11.32 19.53
CA GLN A 10 10.00 -11.27 19.17
C GLN A 10 10.25 -11.86 17.77
N LEU A 11 9.65 -13.02 17.46
CA LEU A 11 9.71 -13.62 16.13
C LEU A 11 9.09 -12.68 15.08
N ALA A 12 7.95 -12.06 15.40
CA ALA A 12 7.29 -11.12 14.49
C ALA A 12 8.14 -9.87 14.24
N GLU A 13 8.82 -9.33 15.25
CA GLU A 13 9.78 -8.24 15.07
C GLU A 13 10.97 -8.64 14.19
N TYR A 14 11.51 -9.83 14.38
CA TYR A 14 12.56 -10.37 13.51
C TYR A 14 12.09 -10.49 12.06
N ILE A 15 10.90 -11.06 11.85
CA ILE A 15 10.28 -11.20 10.52
C ILE A 15 10.08 -9.83 9.89
N LYS A 16 9.47 -8.87 10.59
CA LYS A 16 9.26 -7.49 10.09
C LYS A 16 10.57 -6.82 9.68
N LYS A 17 11.64 -6.96 10.47
CA LYS A 17 12.96 -6.42 10.14
C LYS A 17 13.54 -7.03 8.87
N ASN A 18 13.35 -8.32 8.64
CA ASN A 18 13.88 -8.99 7.45
C ASN A 18 13.00 -8.82 6.21
N LEU A 19 11.68 -8.70 6.35
CA LEU A 19 10.80 -8.29 5.25
C LEU A 19 11.19 -6.91 4.70
N LYS A 20 11.55 -5.96 5.58
CA LYS A 20 12.08 -4.65 5.16
C LYS A 20 13.41 -4.72 4.41
N LYS A 21 14.19 -5.78 4.61
CA LYS A 21 15.44 -6.04 3.87
C LYS A 21 15.20 -6.74 2.52
N GLY A 22 13.96 -7.11 2.21
CA GLY A 22 13.60 -7.77 0.95
C GLY A 22 13.57 -9.30 1.00
N TYR A 23 13.71 -9.92 2.18
CA TYR A 23 13.50 -11.36 2.30
C TYR A 23 12.03 -11.71 2.08
N THR A 24 11.76 -12.89 1.50
CA THR A 24 10.40 -13.38 1.30
C THR A 24 9.88 -14.06 2.56
N LYS A 25 8.56 -14.02 2.79
CA LYS A 25 7.92 -14.74 3.92
C LYS A 25 8.27 -16.23 3.93
N ASP A 26 8.33 -16.85 2.75
CA ASP A 26 8.64 -18.27 2.61
C ASP A 26 10.08 -18.59 2.99
N SER A 27 11.04 -17.76 2.57
CA SER A 27 12.44 -17.94 2.96
C SER A 27 12.63 -17.83 4.48
N LEU A 28 11.98 -16.85 5.11
CA LEU A 28 12.02 -16.65 6.56
C LEU A 28 11.34 -17.79 7.32
N ARG A 29 10.20 -18.28 6.80
CA ARG A 29 9.51 -19.44 7.39
C ARG A 29 10.43 -20.64 7.48
N TRP A 30 11.05 -21.03 6.37
CA TRP A 30 11.94 -22.19 6.34
C TRP A 30 13.21 -21.97 7.16
N ALA A 31 13.79 -20.77 7.10
CA ALA A 31 14.98 -20.45 7.90
C ALA A 31 14.72 -20.59 9.41
N LEU A 32 13.59 -20.06 9.90
CA LEU A 32 13.23 -20.14 11.32
C LEU A 32 12.91 -21.57 11.74
N ILE A 33 12.18 -22.33 10.92
CA ILE A 33 11.92 -23.75 11.20
C ILE A 33 13.23 -24.55 11.27
N ASN A 34 14.15 -24.31 10.33
CA ASN A 34 15.46 -24.98 10.30
C ASN A 34 16.36 -24.58 11.49
N GLN A 35 16.16 -23.40 12.07
CA GLN A 35 16.83 -22.95 13.30
C GLN A 35 16.27 -23.61 14.57
N GLY A 36 15.17 -24.36 14.46
CA GLY A 36 14.55 -25.09 15.58
C GLY A 36 13.30 -24.41 16.15
N HIS A 37 12.80 -23.35 15.53
CA HIS A 37 11.52 -22.75 15.94
C HIS A 37 10.35 -23.67 15.56
N SER A 38 9.32 -23.74 16.42
CA SER A 38 8.12 -24.51 16.08
C SER A 38 7.43 -23.91 14.87
N LYS A 39 7.04 -24.75 13.90
CA LYS A 39 6.27 -24.32 12.73
C LYS A 39 5.03 -23.50 13.15
N ILE A 40 4.34 -23.90 14.21
CA ILE A 40 3.13 -23.22 14.68
C ILE A 40 3.45 -21.80 15.16
N GLU A 41 4.56 -21.60 15.87
CA GLU A 41 4.97 -20.30 16.38
C GLU A 41 5.41 -19.38 15.25
N VAL A 42 6.14 -19.93 14.27
CA VAL A 42 6.57 -19.20 13.07
C VAL A 42 5.35 -18.72 12.27
N GLU A 43 4.37 -19.57 12.01
CA GLU A 43 3.16 -19.14 11.29
C GLU A 43 2.37 -18.08 12.05
N LYS A 44 2.23 -18.22 13.39
CA LYS A 44 1.58 -17.19 14.23
C LYS A 44 2.32 -15.86 14.15
N ALA A 45 3.64 -15.88 14.21
CA ALA A 45 4.47 -14.68 14.13
C ALA A 45 4.40 -14.01 12.75
N ILE A 46 4.36 -14.80 11.66
CA ILE A 46 4.16 -14.28 10.30
C ILE A 46 2.78 -13.58 10.20
N LYS A 47 1.73 -14.23 10.69
CA LYS A 47 0.37 -13.66 10.68
C LYS A 47 0.31 -12.35 11.47
N TYR A 48 0.89 -12.34 12.68
CA TYR A 48 0.96 -11.14 13.51
C TYR A 48 1.72 -10.01 12.82
N ALA A 49 2.84 -10.32 12.16
CA ALA A 49 3.61 -9.34 11.38
C ALA A 49 2.80 -8.76 10.21
N ASP A 50 2.07 -9.60 9.46
CA ASP A 50 1.23 -9.18 8.34
C ASP A 50 0.10 -8.25 8.81
N GLU A 51 -0.57 -8.56 9.91
CA GLU A 51 -1.64 -7.71 10.49
C GLU A 51 -1.09 -6.33 10.87
N HIS A 52 0.06 -6.29 11.53
CA HIS A 52 0.72 -5.05 11.94
C HIS A 52 1.20 -4.20 10.75
N LEU A 53 1.69 -4.82 9.69
CA LEU A 53 2.13 -4.12 8.48
C LEU A 53 0.94 -3.59 7.68
N SER A 54 -0.14 -4.37 7.60
CA SER A 54 -1.37 -3.97 6.91
C SER A 54 -2.02 -2.75 7.55
N GLN A 55 -2.03 -2.68 8.89
CA GLN A 55 -2.51 -1.51 9.63
C GLN A 55 -1.64 -0.25 9.39
N LYS A 56 -0.36 -0.41 9.04
CA LYS A 56 0.58 0.69 8.83
C LYS A 56 0.68 1.13 7.36
N ALA A 57 0.10 0.39 6.43
CA ALA A 57 0.19 0.71 5.01
C ALA A 57 -0.41 2.10 4.73
N PRO A 58 0.28 2.99 4.01
CA PRO A 58 -0.26 4.29 3.67
C PRO A 58 -1.46 4.11 2.74
N VAL A 59 -2.59 4.74 3.08
CA VAL A 59 -3.74 4.84 2.16
C VAL A 59 -3.26 5.54 0.90
N MET A 60 -3.24 4.84 -0.24
CA MET A 60 -2.84 5.41 -1.52
C MET A 60 -3.82 6.50 -1.92
N LYS A 61 -3.49 7.76 -1.60
CA LYS A 61 -4.24 8.95 -2.03
C LYS A 61 -3.88 9.30 -3.49
N ALA A 62 -4.09 8.38 -4.42
CA ALA A 62 -4.05 8.75 -5.82
C ALA A 62 -5.35 9.47 -6.16
N ARG A 63 -5.27 10.69 -6.70
CA ARG A 63 -6.45 11.31 -7.31
C ARG A 63 -6.79 10.50 -8.56
N PRO A 64 -8.08 10.18 -8.83
CA PRO A 64 -8.43 9.60 -10.11
C PRO A 64 -8.09 10.60 -11.22
N GLU A 65 -7.17 10.24 -12.11
CA GLU A 65 -6.92 11.01 -13.33
C GLU A 65 -8.06 10.72 -14.32
N ILE A 66 -9.06 11.61 -14.38
CA ILE A 66 -10.14 11.50 -15.35
C ILE A 66 -9.60 11.99 -16.70
N LYS A 67 -9.34 11.06 -17.63
CA LYS A 67 -8.98 11.38 -19.01
C LYS A 67 -10.27 11.61 -19.82
N TYR A 68 -10.41 12.79 -20.41
CA TYR A 68 -11.49 13.10 -21.36
C TYR A 68 -10.90 13.08 -22.76
N GLU A 69 -11.36 12.15 -23.60
CA GLU A 69 -11.08 12.17 -25.03
C GLU A 69 -12.19 12.96 -25.73
N VAL A 70 -11.86 14.13 -26.27
CA VAL A 70 -12.80 14.91 -27.08
C VAL A 70 -12.90 14.22 -28.44
N ILE A 71 -13.95 13.43 -28.63
CA ILE A 71 -14.30 12.90 -29.94
C ILE A 71 -15.00 14.04 -30.70
N GLU A 72 -14.23 14.83 -31.44
CA GLU A 72 -14.82 15.87 -32.29
C GLU A 72 -15.48 15.23 -33.53
N PRO A 73 -16.76 15.51 -33.83
CA PRO A 73 -17.19 15.58 -35.22
C PRO A 73 -16.59 16.88 -35.80
N LYS A 74 -15.82 16.74 -36.90
CA LYS A 74 -14.94 17.72 -37.57
C LYS A 74 -15.41 19.19 -37.78
N ASN A 75 -16.63 19.60 -37.40
CA ASN A 75 -17.24 20.85 -37.88
C ASN A 75 -17.96 21.70 -36.81
N ALA A 76 -17.52 21.74 -35.55
CA ALA A 76 -18.13 22.63 -34.55
C ALA A 76 -17.24 23.86 -34.25
N ILE A 77 -17.51 24.97 -34.92
CA ILE A 77 -16.89 26.29 -34.64
C ILE A 77 -17.33 26.73 -33.22
N ILE A 78 -16.46 26.57 -32.23
CA ILE A 78 -16.70 27.05 -30.86
C ILE A 78 -16.53 28.58 -30.84
N LYS A 79 -17.61 29.33 -31.14
CA LYS A 79 -17.65 30.79 -30.88
C LYS A 79 -17.64 31.03 -29.36
N LYS A 80 -16.46 31.24 -28.77
CA LYS A 80 -16.32 31.75 -27.41
C LYS A 80 -17.01 33.12 -27.32
N LYS A 81 -18.17 33.21 -26.66
CA LYS A 81 -18.76 34.52 -26.31
C LYS A 81 -17.82 35.20 -25.32
N SER A 82 -17.09 36.19 -25.82
CA SER A 82 -16.11 36.98 -25.07
C SER A 82 -16.82 37.76 -23.97
N PHE A 83 -16.75 37.24 -22.73
CA PHE A 83 -17.27 37.87 -21.52
C PHE A 83 -16.63 39.26 -21.28
N TRP A 84 -15.38 39.43 -21.69
CA TRP A 84 -14.62 40.68 -21.59
C TRP A 84 -15.13 41.78 -22.53
N LYS A 85 -15.85 41.42 -23.60
CA LYS A 85 -16.41 42.40 -24.54
C LYS A 85 -17.57 43.21 -23.94
N LYS A 86 -18.21 42.69 -22.88
CA LYS A 86 -19.31 43.38 -22.16
C LYS A 86 -18.81 44.29 -21.03
N LEU A 87 -17.55 44.14 -20.61
CA LEU A 87 -16.97 44.88 -19.47
C LEU A 87 -16.05 46.04 -19.89
N LEU A 88 -15.54 46.05 -21.13
CA LEU A 88 -14.66 47.10 -21.65
C LEU A 88 -15.32 48.01 -22.72
N GLY A 89 -16.64 47.91 -22.90
CA GLY A 89 -17.40 48.83 -23.74
C GLY A 89 -17.80 50.06 -22.92
N ARG A 90 -17.09 51.17 -23.15
CA ARG A 90 -17.47 52.51 -22.67
C ARG A 90 -18.60 53.07 -23.53
#